data_AF-A0A3N5T5J6-F1
#
_entry.id   AF-A0A3N5T5J6-F1
#
_cell.length_a   1.000
_cell.length_b   1.000
_cell.length_c   1.000
_cell.angle_alpha   90.00
_cell.angle_beta   90.00
_cell.angle_gamma   90.00
#
_symmetry.space_group_name_H-M   'P 1'
#
loop_
_entity.id
_entity.type
_entity.pdbx_description
1 polymer ?
#
loop_
_entity_poly.entity_id
_entity_poly.type
_entity_poly.pdbx_seq_one_letter_code
_entity_poly.pdbx_strand_id
1 'polypeptide(L)'
;MDWGELTSTGNVDAATEKDHERRNAEKMEEERMAKLIIDKETCTGCEACIPSCPFGALSMKEGKAVVDEKCTFCGACVDVCPVSAITLEKDEKVGGVDASEYKNVWVFIEHERGKISSVSFELLGQGRILADDLGCQLCGMLLCDAEQTDGFA
;
A
#
# COMPACT_ATOMS: atom_id res chain seq x y z
N MET A 1 3.18 -24.27 39.86
CA MET A 1 3.70 -24.73 38.55
C MET A 1 4.32 -23.50 37.93
N ASP A 2 5.65 -23.48 37.96
CA ASP A 2 6.54 -22.37 37.68
C ASP A 2 7.32 -22.71 36.42
N TRP A 3 7.38 -21.78 35.47
CA TRP A 3 8.09 -21.90 34.20
C TRP A 3 8.58 -20.51 33.81
N GLY A 4 9.88 -20.25 33.99
CA GLY A 4 10.45 -18.95 33.67
C GLY A 4 11.97 -18.81 33.87
N GLU A 5 12.76 -19.81 33.51
CA GLU A 5 14.21 -19.65 33.29
C GLU A 5 14.54 -19.82 31.81
N LEU A 6 15.07 -18.76 31.18
CA LEU A 6 16.10 -18.79 30.12
C LEU A 6 16.28 -17.37 29.54
N THR A 7 16.99 -16.51 30.28
CA THR A 7 17.62 -15.31 29.70
C THR A 7 19.09 -15.62 29.43
N SER A 8 19.42 -15.98 28.19
CA SER A 8 20.82 -16.04 27.76
C SER A 8 21.29 -14.63 27.42
N THR A 9 22.19 -14.11 28.24
CA THR A 9 22.95 -12.87 28.06
C THR A 9 23.80 -12.92 26.79
N GLY A 10 23.73 -11.86 25.96
CA GLY A 10 24.67 -11.58 24.88
C GLY A 10 25.01 -10.10 24.86
N ASN A 11 26.23 -9.77 25.27
CA ASN A 11 26.81 -8.43 25.33
C ASN A 11 27.10 -7.92 23.90
N VAL A 12 26.75 -6.67 23.57
CA VAL A 12 27.07 -6.05 22.27
C VAL A 12 28.07 -4.91 22.46
N ASP A 13 29.25 -5.07 21.85
CA ASP A 13 30.35 -4.12 21.88
C ASP A 13 30.05 -2.86 21.06
N ALA A 14 30.45 -1.70 21.58
CA ALA A 14 30.16 -0.33 21.11
C ALA A 14 30.81 0.09 19.78
N ALA A 15 31.11 -0.86 18.88
CA ALA A 15 31.81 -0.62 17.61
C ALA A 15 30.89 -0.64 16.37
N THR A 16 29.57 -0.68 16.53
CA THR A 16 28.63 -0.96 15.42
C THR A 16 27.78 0.24 14.97
N GLU A 17 27.80 1.36 15.69
CA GLU A 17 26.84 2.45 15.44
C GLU A 17 27.17 3.27 14.19
N LYS A 18 28.45 3.59 13.94
CA LYS A 18 28.85 4.44 12.80
C LYS A 18 28.84 3.75 11.43
N ASP A 19 28.90 2.42 11.40
CA ASP A 19 28.88 1.62 10.16
C ASP A 19 27.47 1.21 9.74
N HIS A 20 26.46 1.44 10.58
CA HIS A 20 25.06 1.15 10.26
C HIS A 20 24.41 2.28 9.47
N GLU A 21 24.78 3.53 9.76
CA GLU A 21 24.23 4.72 9.10
C GLU A 21 24.64 4.83 7.62
N ARG A 22 25.88 4.47 7.25
CA ARG A 22 26.33 4.48 5.83
C ARG A 22 25.64 3.42 4.97
N ARG A 23 25.29 2.26 5.53
CA ARG A 23 24.61 1.17 4.81
C ARG A 23 23.14 1.50 4.50
N ASN A 24 22.51 2.36 5.28
CA ASN A 24 21.09 2.66 5.11
C ASN A 24 20.82 3.65 3.97
N ALA A 25 21.78 4.52 3.61
CA ALA A 25 21.59 5.47 2.52
C ALA A 25 21.65 4.82 1.13
N GLU A 26 22.54 3.84 0.92
CA GLU A 26 22.70 3.14 -0.37
C GLU A 26 21.57 2.12 -0.61
N LYS A 27 20.95 1.59 0.45
CA LYS A 27 19.82 0.64 0.36
C LYS A 27 18.48 1.27 -0.04
N MET A 28 18.29 2.57 0.18
CA MET A 28 16.99 3.22 -0.02
C MET A 28 16.63 3.44 -1.49
N GLU A 29 17.61 3.50 -2.39
CA GLU A 29 17.37 3.74 -3.82
C GLU A 29 17.07 2.44 -4.60
N GLU A 30 17.40 1.28 -4.02
CA GLU A 30 17.26 -0.04 -4.64
C GLU A 30 15.93 -0.76 -4.26
N GLU A 31 15.14 -0.20 -3.33
CA GLU A 31 13.85 -0.79 -2.88
C GLU A 31 12.61 -0.26 -3.65
N ARG A 32 12.79 0.58 -4.68
CA ARG A 32 11.68 1.01 -5.53
C ARG A 32 11.34 -0.08 -6.56
N MET A 33 10.35 -0.90 -6.22
CA MET A 33 9.73 -1.97 -7.04
C MET A 33 9.17 -1.51 -8.41
N ALA A 34 9.21 -0.22 -8.68
CA ALA A 34 8.79 0.35 -9.94
C ALA A 34 9.62 1.59 -10.28
N LYS A 35 9.91 1.76 -11.56
CA LYS A 35 10.68 2.88 -12.10
C LYS A 35 9.98 3.46 -13.31
N LEU A 36 9.80 4.78 -13.30
CA LEU A 36 9.32 5.52 -14.47
C LEU A 36 10.53 6.10 -15.20
N ILE A 37 10.71 5.71 -16.46
CA ILE A 37 11.82 6.12 -17.31
C ILE A 37 11.27 7.04 -18.40
N ILE A 38 11.93 8.19 -18.60
CA ILE A 38 11.62 9.12 -19.69
C ILE A 38 12.84 9.16 -20.61
N ASP A 39 12.66 8.69 -21.85
CA ASP A 39 13.67 8.81 -22.89
C ASP A 39 13.73 10.26 -23.39
N LYS A 40 14.83 10.94 -23.05
CA LYS A 40 15.06 12.34 -23.43
C LYS A 40 15.29 12.52 -24.92
N GLU A 41 15.74 11.51 -25.65
CA GLU A 41 15.95 11.62 -27.10
C GLU A 41 14.60 11.59 -27.83
N THR A 42 13.72 10.67 -27.43
CA THR A 42 12.39 10.51 -28.03
C THR A 42 11.38 11.55 -27.54
N CYS A 43 11.52 12.05 -26.31
CA CYS A 43 10.60 13.03 -25.74
C CYS A 43 10.60 14.34 -26.54
N THR A 44 9.45 14.72 -27.11
CA THR A 44 9.29 15.96 -27.90
C THR A 44 8.92 17.18 -27.07
N GLY A 45 8.67 17.01 -25.77
CA GLY A 45 8.23 18.09 -24.89
C GLY A 45 6.81 18.59 -25.15
N CYS A 46 5.91 17.76 -25.70
CA CYS A 46 4.52 18.11 -25.98
C CYS A 46 3.61 18.35 -24.76
N GLU A 47 4.14 18.17 -23.54
CA GLU A 47 3.46 18.41 -22.25
C GLU A 47 2.22 17.57 -21.95
N ALA A 48 1.78 16.67 -22.86
CA ALA A 48 0.60 15.82 -22.67
C ALA A 48 0.60 15.02 -21.35
N CYS A 49 1.79 14.62 -20.89
CA CYS A 49 1.96 13.85 -19.66
C CYS A 49 1.70 14.65 -18.36
N ILE A 50 1.82 15.98 -18.37
CA ILE A 50 1.66 16.82 -17.17
C ILE A 50 0.22 16.79 -16.64
N PRO A 51 -0.82 17.14 -17.43
CA PRO A 51 -2.20 17.10 -16.94
C PRO A 51 -2.70 15.67 -16.72
N SER A 52 -2.06 14.65 -17.30
CA SER A 52 -2.42 13.26 -17.09
C SER A 52 -2.00 12.72 -15.72
N CYS A 53 -1.08 13.39 -15.02
CA CYS A 53 -0.54 12.91 -13.75
C CYS A 53 -1.45 13.33 -12.59
N PRO A 54 -2.18 12.40 -11.93
CA PRO A 54 -3.07 12.76 -10.82
C PRO A 54 -2.30 13.16 -9.55
N PHE A 55 -0.99 12.91 -9.51
CA PHE A 55 -0.11 13.22 -8.37
C PHE A 55 0.76 14.46 -8.60
N GLY A 56 0.67 15.10 -9.77
CA GLY A 56 1.47 16.28 -10.09
C GLY A 56 2.98 16.02 -10.06
N ALA A 57 3.41 14.82 -10.46
CA ALA A 57 4.80 14.35 -10.38
C ALA A 57 5.65 14.66 -11.63
N LEU A 58 5.06 15.28 -12.65
CA LEU A 58 5.72 15.56 -13.94
C LEU A 58 5.84 17.06 -14.16
N SER A 59 7.01 17.49 -14.63
CA SER A 59 7.28 18.88 -15.00
C SER A 59 8.21 18.95 -16.22
N MET A 60 8.38 20.15 -16.79
CA MET A 60 9.31 20.38 -17.90
C MET A 60 10.63 20.96 -17.41
N LYS A 61 11.74 20.39 -17.88
CA LYS A 61 13.09 20.95 -17.73
C LYS A 61 13.84 20.83 -19.04
N GLU A 62 14.40 21.94 -19.53
CA GLU A 62 15.18 21.98 -20.78
C GLU A 62 14.40 21.41 -21.99
N GLY A 63 13.09 21.65 -22.05
CA GLY A 63 12.23 21.15 -23.13
C GLY A 63 11.92 19.64 -23.07
N LYS A 64 12.31 18.95 -21.99
CA LYS A 64 12.03 17.53 -21.77
C LYS A 64 11.22 17.32 -20.49
N ALA A 65 10.41 16.28 -20.48
CA ALA A 65 9.68 15.89 -19.27
C ALA A 65 10.65 15.33 -18.22
N VAL A 66 10.44 15.68 -16.96
CA VAL A 66 11.15 15.16 -15.80
C VAL A 66 10.15 14.70 -14.74
N VAL A 67 10.48 13.62 -14.05
CA VAL A 67 9.67 13.00 -13.00
C VAL A 67 10.29 13.28 -11.63
N ASP A 68 9.45 13.62 -10.65
CA ASP A 68 9.84 13.81 -9.25
C ASP A 68 9.48 12.59 -8.36
N GLU A 69 9.76 12.72 -7.07
CA GLU A 69 9.52 11.68 -6.07
C GLU A 69 8.05 11.45 -5.69
N LYS A 70 7.12 12.32 -6.13
CA LYS A 70 5.67 12.14 -5.93
C LYS A 70 5.08 11.10 -6.88
N CYS A 71 5.88 10.60 -7.83
CA CYS A 71 5.46 9.56 -8.74
C CYS A 71 5.08 8.29 -7.98
N THR A 72 3.84 7.85 -8.16
CA THR A 72 3.29 6.62 -7.56
C THR A 72 3.29 5.44 -8.54
N PHE A 73 3.93 5.60 -9.71
CA PHE A 73 4.03 4.53 -10.71
C PHE A 73 2.67 4.02 -11.23
N CYS A 74 1.67 4.91 -11.28
CA CYS A 74 0.31 4.58 -11.75
C CYS A 74 0.20 4.29 -13.26
N GLY A 75 1.14 4.80 -14.08
CA GLY A 75 1.19 4.55 -15.52
C GLY A 75 0.39 5.50 -16.41
N ALA A 76 -0.42 6.42 -15.88
CA ALA A 76 -1.27 7.31 -16.68
C ALA A 76 -0.51 8.14 -17.74
N CYS A 77 0.73 8.52 -17.46
CA CYS A 77 1.57 9.27 -18.38
C CYS A 77 2.10 8.45 -19.57
N VAL A 78 2.18 7.13 -19.45
CA VAL A 78 2.63 6.22 -20.52
C VAL A 78 1.60 6.22 -21.64
N ASP A 79 0.31 6.08 -21.30
CA ASP A 79 -0.79 5.97 -22.26
C ASP A 79 -1.00 7.24 -23.09
N VAL A 80 -0.72 8.41 -22.51
CA VAL A 80 -0.90 9.70 -23.19
C VAL A 80 0.31 10.15 -24.00
N CYS A 81 1.45 9.46 -23.90
CA CYS A 81 2.67 9.89 -24.60
C CYS A 81 2.57 9.54 -26.10
N PRO A 82 2.42 10.54 -27.01
CA PRO A 82 2.16 10.27 -28.43
C PRO A 82 3.37 9.66 -29.15
N VAL A 83 4.54 9.72 -28.54
CA VAL A 83 5.82 9.22 -29.08
C VAL A 83 6.39 8.07 -28.24
N SER A 84 5.62 7.55 -27.28
CA SER A 84 6.04 6.44 -26.41
C SER A 84 7.40 6.66 -25.72
N ALA A 85 7.72 7.90 -25.36
CA ALA A 85 8.98 8.26 -24.69
C ALA A 85 8.98 7.95 -23.18
N ILE A 86 7.87 7.44 -22.63
CA ILE A 86 7.72 7.16 -21.20
C ILE A 86 7.48 5.66 -21.03
N THR A 87 8.34 5.01 -20.24
CA THR A 87 8.27 3.58 -19.93
C THR A 87 8.11 3.39 -18.43
N LEU A 88 7.25 2.45 -18.03
CA LEU A 88 7.09 2.05 -16.65
C LEU A 88 7.61 0.61 -16.49
N GLU A 89 8.71 0.46 -15.77
CA GLU A 89 9.26 -0.83 -15.37
C GLU A 89 8.73 -1.18 -13.99
N LYS A 90 8.18 -2.38 -13.82
CA LYS A 90 7.78 -2.95 -12.53
C LYS A 90 8.54 -4.26 -12.36
N ASP A 91 9.31 -4.38 -11.29
CA ASP A 91 9.95 -5.66 -10.99
C ASP A 91 8.90 -6.59 -10.39
N GLU A 92 8.56 -7.66 -11.13
CA GLU A 92 7.57 -8.66 -10.71
C GLU A 92 8.03 -9.54 -9.53
N LYS A 93 9.15 -9.21 -8.89
CA LYS A 93 9.84 -10.11 -7.95
C LYS A 93 9.99 -9.51 -6.56
N VAL A 94 8.87 -9.25 -5.89
CA VAL A 94 8.80 -9.42 -4.43
C VAL A 94 7.48 -10.08 -4.07
N GLY A 95 7.59 -11.34 -3.65
CA GLY A 95 6.56 -12.12 -2.96
C GLY A 95 5.15 -11.81 -3.41
N GLY A 96 4.76 -12.26 -4.61
CA GLY A 96 3.39 -12.20 -5.05
C GLY A 96 2.52 -12.86 -3.99
N VAL A 97 1.86 -12.06 -3.17
CA VAL A 97 0.84 -12.57 -2.28
C VAL A 97 -0.25 -13.08 -3.19
N ASP A 98 -0.52 -14.38 -3.15
CA ASP A 98 -1.56 -14.97 -3.95
C ASP A 98 -2.90 -14.37 -3.49
N ALA A 99 -3.40 -13.43 -4.27
CA ALA A 99 -4.64 -12.74 -3.95
C ALA A 99 -5.83 -13.70 -3.85
N SER A 100 -5.71 -14.92 -4.40
CA SER A 100 -6.72 -15.96 -4.30
C SER A 100 -6.88 -16.55 -2.89
N GLU A 101 -5.89 -16.34 -2.00
CA GLU A 101 -5.97 -16.78 -0.61
C GLU A 101 -6.84 -15.85 0.25
N TYR A 102 -7.00 -14.58 -0.14
CA TYR A 102 -7.87 -13.64 0.56
C TYR A 102 -9.33 -13.92 0.23
N LYS A 103 -10.11 -14.28 1.25
CA LYS A 103 -11.52 -14.64 1.14
C LYS A 103 -12.32 -14.07 2.30
N ASN A 104 -13.64 -14.27 2.25
CA ASN A 104 -14.68 -13.81 3.19
C ASN A 104 -15.30 -12.46 2.84
N VAL A 105 -16.56 -12.29 3.25
CA VAL A 105 -17.30 -11.03 3.18
C VAL A 105 -17.16 -10.32 4.51
N TRP A 106 -16.70 -9.07 4.50
CA TRP A 106 -16.52 -8.27 5.71
C TRP A 106 -17.52 -7.13 5.74
N VAL A 107 -18.25 -7.01 6.85
CA VAL A 107 -19.18 -5.92 7.10
C VAL A 107 -18.63 -5.08 8.25
N PHE A 108 -18.43 -3.79 7.99
CA PHE A 108 -18.10 -2.84 9.04
C PHE A 108 -19.35 -2.54 9.87
N ILE A 109 -19.25 -2.70 11.19
CA ILE A 109 -20.33 -2.49 12.13
C ILE A 109 -20.19 -1.10 12.73
N GLU A 110 -21.04 -0.18 12.27
CA GLU A 110 -21.11 1.16 12.84
C GLU A 110 -21.81 1.12 14.20
N HIS A 111 -21.24 1.84 15.17
CA HIS A 111 -21.83 2.07 16.48
C HIS A 111 -21.66 3.52 16.90
N GLU A 112 -22.61 4.00 17.69
CA GLU A 112 -22.54 5.29 18.36
C GLU A 112 -22.87 5.10 19.83
N ARG A 113 -21.99 5.58 20.73
CA ARG A 113 -22.18 5.53 22.20
C ARG A 113 -22.56 4.13 22.72
N GLY A 114 -21.88 3.09 22.24
CA GLY A 114 -22.15 1.72 22.70
C GLY A 114 -23.40 1.08 22.09
N LYS A 115 -23.97 1.64 21.03
CA LYS A 115 -25.15 1.08 20.34
C LYS A 115 -24.87 0.87 18.86
N ILE A 116 -25.14 -0.33 18.37
CA ILE A 116 -25.01 -0.67 16.95
C ILE A 116 -26.11 0.02 16.15
N SER A 117 -25.73 0.64 15.03
CA SER A 117 -26.67 1.20 14.06
C SER A 117 -27.53 0.10 13.43
N SER A 118 -28.83 0.33 13.26
CA SER A 118 -29.73 -0.66 12.64
C SER A 118 -29.30 -1.05 11.22
N VAL A 119 -28.65 -0.13 10.51
CA VAL A 119 -28.08 -0.34 9.18
C VAL A 119 -27.05 -1.47 9.18
N SER A 120 -26.25 -1.59 10.25
CA SER A 120 -25.26 -2.67 10.39
C SER A 120 -25.92 -4.05 10.35
N PHE A 121 -27.13 -4.20 10.91
CA PHE A 121 -27.87 -5.47 10.85
C PHE A 121 -28.42 -5.78 9.45
N GLU A 122 -28.89 -4.76 8.73
CA GLU A 122 -29.35 -4.92 7.35
C GLU A 122 -28.19 -5.33 6.42
N LEU A 123 -27.03 -4.70 6.59
CA LEU A 123 -25.80 -5.03 5.86
C LEU A 123 -25.29 -6.43 6.20
N LEU A 124 -25.37 -6.86 7.46
CA LEU A 124 -25.06 -8.25 7.83
C LEU A 124 -26.01 -9.24 7.15
N GLY A 125 -27.30 -8.89 7.03
CA GLY A 125 -28.29 -9.69 6.31
C GLY A 125 -27.92 -9.90 4.83
N GLN A 126 -27.66 -8.80 4.11
CA GLN A 126 -27.23 -8.87 2.70
C GLN A 126 -25.84 -9.51 2.55
N GLY A 127 -24.93 -9.24 3.50
CA GLY A 127 -23.61 -9.83 3.55
C GLY A 127 -23.64 -11.35 3.71
N ARG A 128 -24.62 -11.90 4.45
CA ARG A 128 -24.79 -13.37 4.58
C ARG A 128 -25.17 -13.99 3.25
N ILE A 129 -26.14 -13.39 2.54
CA ILE A 129 -26.57 -13.86 1.21
C ILE A 129 -25.36 -13.89 0.27
N LEU A 130 -24.58 -12.79 0.21
CA LEU A 130 -23.37 -12.72 -0.60
C LEU A 130 -22.31 -13.75 -0.18
N ALA A 131 -22.12 -13.97 1.12
CA ALA A 131 -21.15 -14.93 1.63
C ALA A 131 -21.55 -16.38 1.28
N ASP A 132 -22.85 -16.71 1.31
CA ASP A 132 -23.38 -17.99 0.86
C ASP A 132 -23.14 -18.20 -0.64
N ASP A 133 -23.45 -17.20 -1.46
CA ASP A 133 -23.25 -17.23 -2.92
C ASP A 133 -21.77 -17.41 -3.29
N LEU A 134 -20.86 -16.81 -2.53
CA LEU A 134 -19.42 -16.92 -2.71
C LEU A 134 -18.80 -18.15 -2.01
N GLY A 135 -19.57 -18.91 -1.23
CA GLY A 135 -19.08 -20.06 -0.47
C GLY A 135 -18.00 -19.71 0.56
N CYS A 136 -18.08 -18.53 1.20
CA CYS A 136 -17.12 -18.06 2.20
C CYS A 136 -17.79 -17.60 3.51
N GLN A 137 -16.97 -17.16 4.48
CA GLN A 137 -17.48 -16.70 5.77
C GLN A 137 -17.96 -15.24 5.69
N LEU A 138 -18.91 -14.90 6.56
CA LEU A 138 -19.28 -13.52 6.86
C LEU A 138 -18.58 -13.10 8.16
N CYS A 139 -17.83 -12.00 8.11
CA CYS A 139 -17.13 -11.41 9.25
C CYS A 139 -17.71 -10.02 9.55
N GLY A 140 -17.99 -9.74 10.82
CA GLY A 140 -18.30 -8.38 11.30
C GLY A 140 -17.07 -7.73 11.91
N MET A 141 -16.74 -6.51 11.49
CA MET A 141 -15.64 -5.73 12.07
C MET A 141 -16.19 -4.53 12.84
N LEU A 142 -15.92 -4.49 14.14
CA LEU A 142 -16.27 -3.39 15.02
C LEU A 142 -14.99 -2.71 15.49
N LEU A 143 -14.90 -1.39 15.31
CA LEU A 143 -13.81 -0.58 15.84
C LEU A 143 -14.33 0.21 17.04
N CYS A 144 -13.86 -0.11 18.25
CA CYS A 144 -14.29 0.54 19.48
C CYS A 144 -13.14 0.61 20.49
N ASP A 145 -13.25 1.56 21.43
CA ASP A 145 -12.33 1.65 22.56
C ASP A 145 -12.55 0.47 23.52
N ALA A 146 -11.51 0.09 24.27
CA ALA A 146 -11.57 -1.05 25.20
C ALA A 146 -12.65 -0.90 26.29
N GLU A 147 -13.08 0.33 26.61
CA GLU A 147 -14.16 0.57 27.57
C GLU A 147 -15.56 0.29 26.98
N GLN A 148 -15.67 0.26 25.66
CA GLN A 148 -16.92 0.07 24.93
C GLN A 148 -17.12 -1.39 24.48
N THR A 149 -16.06 -2.20 24.44
CA THR A 149 -16.12 -3.61 24.01
C THR A 149 -17.08 -4.43 24.87
N ASP A 150 -17.13 -4.16 26.17
CA ASP A 150 -18.01 -4.86 27.12
C ASP A 150 -19.51 -4.58 26.86
N GLY A 151 -19.82 -3.48 26.18
CA GLY A 151 -21.19 -3.14 25.78
C GLY A 151 -21.71 -3.95 24.59
N PHE A 152 -20.83 -4.70 23.91
CA PHE A 152 -21.14 -5.45 22.69
C PHE A 152 -20.85 -6.96 22.80
N ALA A 153 -20.23 -7.42 23.90
CA ALA A 153 -19.93 -8.82 24.19
C ALA A 153 -21.12 -9.55 24.83
#